data_AF-A0A3R9U1X8-F1
#
_entry.id   AF-A0A3R9U1X8-F1
#
_cell.length_a   1.000
_cell.length_b   1.000
_cell.length_c   1.000
_cell.angle_alpha   90.00
_cell.angle_beta   90.00
_cell.angle_gamma   90.00
#
_symmetry.space_group_name_H-M   'P 1'
#
loop_
_entity.id
_entity.type
_entity.pdbx_description
1 polymer ?
#
loop_
_entity_poly.entity_id
_entity_poly.type
_entity_poly.pdbx_seq_one_letter_code
_entity_poly.pdbx_strand_id
1 'polypeptide(L)'
;MATERNIRTNFAFHPPEGDGGAWHATLVSLERALREGFPDPTIGHRRSGVHEMTVLDFEIELAPDVWLDGTAAITEPDYAYITLTDVTADEAGAFAVWLRDSFAPAPDLVRFVSSLAMANGEDTSSPLPVEGDREDIGALLRRHLDAFDY
;
A
#
# COMPACT_ATOMS: atom_id res chain seq x y z
N MET A 1 -0.59 30.42 -7.43
CA MET A 1 0.39 29.43 -6.97
C MET A 1 -0.32 28.60 -5.92
N ALA A 2 -0.97 27.50 -6.33
CA ALA A 2 -1.54 26.58 -5.37
C ALA A 2 -0.35 25.90 -4.68
N THR A 3 -0.23 26.07 -3.37
CA THR A 3 0.69 25.26 -2.56
C THR A 3 0.33 23.81 -2.84
N GLU A 4 1.27 22.98 -3.30
CA GLU A 4 1.05 21.53 -3.37
C GLU A 4 0.59 21.09 -1.98
N ARG A 5 -0.69 20.75 -1.86
CA ARG A 5 -1.27 20.33 -0.59
C ARG A 5 -0.81 18.90 -0.39
N ASN A 6 0.03 18.71 0.62
CA ASN A 6 0.52 17.39 0.96
C ASN A 6 -0.52 16.69 1.86
N ILE A 7 -1.62 16.24 1.25
CA ILE A 7 -2.72 15.56 1.93
C ILE A 7 -2.18 14.24 2.48
N ARG A 8 -2.27 14.06 3.81
CA ARG A 8 -1.96 12.79 4.46
C ARG A 8 -3.25 12.00 4.67
N THR A 9 -3.25 10.75 4.24
CA THR A 9 -4.38 9.82 4.36
C THR A 9 -3.85 8.39 4.45
N ASN A 10 -4.73 7.44 4.75
CA ASN A 10 -4.40 6.04 4.62
C ASN A 10 -4.61 5.59 3.17
N PHE A 11 -3.72 4.75 2.68
CA PHE A 11 -3.83 4.04 1.41
C PHE A 11 -3.85 2.54 1.68
N ALA A 12 -4.82 1.83 1.13
CA ALA A 12 -4.87 0.38 1.17
C ALA A 12 -4.55 -0.18 -0.21
N PHE A 13 -3.69 -1.19 -0.26
CA PHE A 13 -3.28 -1.92 -1.44
C PHE A 13 -3.73 -3.38 -1.32
N HIS A 14 -4.26 -3.95 -2.40
CA HIS A 14 -4.73 -5.32 -2.40
C HIS A 14 -4.68 -5.93 -3.81
N PRO A 15 -4.74 -7.27 -3.95
CA PRO A 15 -4.89 -7.96 -5.23
C PRO A 15 -6.19 -7.61 -5.97
N PRO A 16 -6.37 -8.05 -7.22
CA PRO A 16 -7.61 -7.91 -7.95
C PRO A 16 -8.81 -8.53 -7.21
N GLU A 17 -9.98 -7.91 -7.34
CA GLU A 17 -11.21 -8.44 -6.74
C GLU A 17 -11.53 -9.84 -7.27
N GLY A 18 -11.88 -10.75 -6.35
CA GLY A 18 -12.14 -12.15 -6.68
C GLY A 18 -10.89 -13.03 -6.79
N ASP A 19 -9.69 -12.44 -6.65
CA ASP A 19 -8.42 -13.16 -6.67
C ASP A 19 -7.48 -12.67 -5.56
N GLY A 20 -7.90 -12.86 -4.30
CA GLY A 20 -7.13 -12.44 -3.11
C GLY A 20 -5.79 -13.19 -2.95
N GLY A 21 -5.61 -14.29 -3.68
CA GLY A 21 -4.38 -15.05 -3.75
C GLY A 21 -3.47 -14.66 -4.91
N ALA A 22 -3.83 -13.67 -5.73
CA ALA A 22 -3.08 -13.34 -6.94
C ALA A 22 -1.61 -13.03 -6.65
N TRP A 23 -1.27 -12.40 -5.53
CA TRP A 23 0.14 -12.12 -5.21
C TRP A 23 0.97 -13.37 -4.90
N HIS A 24 0.35 -14.54 -4.78
CA HIS A 24 1.00 -15.83 -4.46
C HIS A 24 1.97 -15.72 -3.27
N ALA A 25 1.58 -14.96 -2.24
CA ALA A 25 2.45 -14.57 -1.15
C ALA A 25 1.87 -14.89 0.22
N THR A 26 2.77 -15.11 1.19
CA THR A 26 2.46 -15.23 2.63
C THR A 26 2.95 -13.99 3.38
N LEU A 27 2.52 -13.84 4.65
CA LEU A 27 3.16 -12.90 5.58
C LEU A 27 4.67 -13.13 5.72
N VAL A 28 5.13 -14.38 5.68
CA VAL A 28 6.57 -14.72 5.76
C VAL A 28 7.31 -14.23 4.52
N SER A 29 6.71 -14.40 3.34
CA SER A 29 7.27 -13.88 2.09
C SER A 29 7.35 -12.35 2.11
N LEU A 30 6.33 -11.67 2.65
CA LEU A 30 6.31 -10.22 2.79
C LEU A 30 7.38 -9.73 3.77
N GLU A 31 7.49 -10.36 4.95
CA GLU A 31 8.51 -10.02 5.94
C GLU A 31 9.91 -10.10 5.34
N ARG A 32 10.19 -11.18 4.60
CA ARG A 32 11.47 -11.34 3.91
C ARG A 32 11.68 -10.25 2.86
N ALA A 33 10.68 -9.96 2.04
CA ALA A 33 10.78 -8.91 1.02
C ALA A 33 11.04 -7.53 1.64
N LEU A 34 10.39 -7.19 2.75
CA LEU A 34 10.62 -5.94 3.48
C LEU A 34 12.05 -5.85 4.00
N ARG A 35 12.57 -6.92 4.62
CA ARG A 35 13.96 -7.00 5.11
C ARG A 35 15.01 -6.91 4.00
N GLU A 36 14.68 -7.37 2.80
CA GLU A 36 15.57 -7.29 1.63
C GLU A 36 15.47 -5.94 0.90
N GLY A 37 14.29 -5.31 0.91
CA GLY A 37 13.99 -4.09 0.17
C GLY A 37 14.30 -2.79 0.92
N PHE A 38 14.28 -2.80 2.25
CA PHE A 38 14.45 -1.61 3.09
C PHE A 38 15.57 -1.80 4.12
N PRO A 39 16.31 -0.72 4.45
CA PRO A 39 17.31 -0.77 5.51
C PRO A 39 16.63 -0.82 6.88
N ASP A 40 17.00 -1.80 7.70
CA ASP A 40 16.60 -1.94 9.11
C ASP A 40 15.09 -1.76 9.40
N PRO A 41 14.19 -2.53 8.74
CA PRO A 41 12.77 -2.38 8.96
C PRO A 41 12.36 -2.89 10.35
N THR A 42 11.54 -2.12 11.06
CA THR A 42 10.89 -2.59 12.28
C THR A 42 9.67 -3.41 11.90
N ILE A 43 9.60 -4.68 12.34
CA ILE A 43 8.50 -5.59 12.00
C ILE A 43 7.93 -6.21 13.27
N GLY A 44 6.62 -6.06 13.46
CA GLY A 44 5.85 -6.61 14.57
C GLY A 44 4.72 -7.52 14.07
N HIS A 45 4.44 -8.59 14.82
CA HIS A 45 3.30 -9.45 14.57
C HIS A 45 2.26 -9.26 15.66
N ARG A 46 1.02 -8.98 15.28
CA ARG A 46 -0.10 -8.92 16.23
C ARG A 46 -1.27 -9.75 15.74
N ARG A 47 -2.07 -10.24 16.68
CA ARG A 47 -3.34 -10.90 16.38
C ARG A 47 -4.42 -9.83 16.29
N SER A 48 -5.06 -9.71 15.13
CA SER A 48 -6.19 -8.81 14.94
C SER A 48 -7.39 -9.34 15.72
N GLY A 49 -7.91 -8.53 16.66
CA GLY A 49 -9.10 -8.88 17.43
C GLY A 49 -10.40 -8.82 16.63
N VAL A 50 -10.38 -8.21 15.44
CA VAL A 50 -11.57 -8.04 14.59
C VAL A 50 -11.71 -9.20 13.60
N HIS A 51 -10.60 -9.66 13.01
CA HIS A 51 -10.60 -10.64 11.93
C HIS A 51 -10.04 -12.02 12.34
N GLU A 52 -9.81 -12.27 13.64
CA GLU A 52 -9.16 -13.49 14.19
C GLU A 52 -7.86 -13.94 13.50
N MET A 53 -7.23 -13.05 12.72
CA MET A 53 -6.06 -13.34 11.89
C MET A 53 -4.81 -12.66 12.40
N THR A 54 -3.64 -13.20 12.04
CA THR A 54 -2.36 -12.55 12.27
C THR A 54 -2.17 -11.43 11.25
N VAL A 55 -1.77 -10.26 11.72
CA VAL A 55 -1.34 -9.14 10.89
C VAL A 55 0.11 -8.81 11.21
N LEU A 56 0.81 -8.30 10.21
CA LEU A 56 2.18 -7.84 10.28
C LEU A 56 2.15 -6.31 10.23
N ASP A 57 2.53 -5.67 11.33
CA ASP A 57 2.78 -4.23 11.34
C ASP A 57 4.25 -4.01 11.02
N PHE A 58 4.53 -3.03 10.16
CA PHE A 58 5.89 -2.69 9.76
C PHE A 58 6.07 -1.18 9.76
N GLU A 59 7.29 -0.77 10.07
CA GLU A 59 7.78 0.59 9.92
C GLU A 59 9.07 0.52 9.10
N ILE A 60 9.14 1.28 8.02
CA ILE A 60 10.26 1.26 7.07
C ILE A 60 10.74 2.69 6.78
N GLU A 61 12.05 2.84 6.59
CA GLU A 61 12.62 4.08 6.09
C GLU A 61 12.60 4.07 4.56
N LEU A 62 11.75 4.93 3.98
CA LEU A 62 11.53 5.02 2.54
C LEU A 62 12.58 5.91 1.85
N ALA A 63 13.02 6.95 2.57
CA ALA A 63 14.07 7.90 2.22
C ALA A 63 14.67 8.44 3.52
N PRO A 64 15.85 9.10 3.51
CA PRO A 64 16.46 9.62 4.73
C PRO A 64 15.49 10.48 5.55
N ASP A 65 15.27 10.09 6.81
CA ASP A 65 14.33 10.73 7.74
C ASP A 65 12.84 10.67 7.34
N VAL A 66 12.48 9.84 6.35
CA VAL A 66 11.09 9.61 5.90
C VAL A 66 10.69 8.18 6.24
N TRP A 67 9.90 8.05 7.31
CA TRP A 67 9.42 6.79 7.82
C TRP A 67 7.98 6.54 7.39
N LEU A 68 7.67 5.27 7.13
CA LEU A 68 6.36 4.83 6.68
C LEU A 68 5.86 3.70 7.57
N ASP A 69 4.66 3.88 8.12
CA ASP A 69 3.95 2.88 8.89
C ASP A 69 2.93 2.13 8.03
N GLY A 70 2.95 0.81 8.11
CA GLY A 70 2.00 -0.04 7.43
C GLY A 70 1.55 -1.25 8.24
N THR A 71 0.36 -1.73 7.93
CA THR A 71 -0.18 -3.00 8.41
C THR A 71 -0.54 -3.86 7.23
N ALA A 72 0.03 -5.06 7.17
CA ALA A 72 -0.30 -6.07 6.21
C ALA A 72 -1.08 -7.21 6.85
N ALA A 73 -2.04 -7.75 6.11
CA ALA A 73 -2.64 -9.04 6.43
C ALA A 73 -2.69 -9.88 5.17
N ILE A 74 -2.16 -11.09 5.26
CA ILE A 74 -2.18 -12.04 4.15
C ILE A 74 -2.60 -13.39 4.72
N THR A 75 -3.80 -13.82 4.32
CA THR A 75 -4.37 -15.12 4.63
C THR A 75 -4.53 -15.87 3.32
N GLU A 76 -3.56 -16.73 3.01
CA GLU A 76 -3.67 -17.61 1.84
C GLU A 76 -4.83 -18.59 2.02
N PRO A 77 -5.57 -18.91 0.94
CA PRO A 77 -5.43 -18.41 -0.44
C PRO A 77 -6.33 -17.19 -0.75
N ASP A 78 -7.10 -16.69 0.22
CA ASP A 78 -8.31 -15.91 -0.09
C ASP A 78 -8.14 -14.40 0.08
N TYR A 79 -7.08 -13.93 0.73
CA TYR A 79 -7.07 -12.55 1.22
C TYR A 79 -5.66 -11.97 1.40
N ALA A 80 -5.39 -10.83 0.76
CA ALA A 80 -4.21 -10.03 1.02
C ALA A 80 -4.56 -8.54 1.00
N TYR A 81 -4.10 -7.80 2.00
CA TYR A 81 -4.10 -6.33 1.97
C TYR A 81 -2.87 -5.78 2.68
N ILE A 82 -2.46 -4.58 2.27
CA ILE A 82 -1.45 -3.77 2.92
C ILE A 82 -2.00 -2.36 3.04
N THR A 83 -2.12 -1.85 4.25
CA THR A 83 -2.60 -0.50 4.52
C THR A 83 -1.46 0.35 5.06
N LEU A 84 -1.17 1.47 4.40
CA LEU A 84 -0.25 2.49 4.87
C LEU A 84 -1.04 3.55 5.62
N THR A 85 -0.54 4.01 6.76
CA THR A 85 -1.25 4.92 7.66
C THR A 85 -0.62 6.30 7.67
N ASP A 86 -1.45 7.34 7.58
CA ASP A 86 -1.00 8.74 7.62
C ASP A 86 0.16 9.00 6.65
N VAL A 87 -0.02 8.70 5.35
CA VAL A 87 1.02 8.89 4.33
C VAL A 87 0.57 9.89 3.27
N THR A 88 1.55 10.54 2.64
CA THR A 88 1.37 11.38 1.46
C THR A 88 1.25 10.54 0.20
N ALA A 89 0.77 11.15 -0.89
CA ALA A 89 0.70 10.48 -2.19
C ALA A 89 2.09 10.06 -2.72
N ASP A 90 3.14 10.83 -2.43
CA ASP A 90 4.50 10.52 -2.89
C ASP A 90 5.12 9.37 -2.09
N GLU A 91 4.94 9.37 -0.77
CA GLU A 91 5.36 8.27 0.10
C GLU A 91 4.63 6.97 -0.27
N ALA A 92 3.31 7.03 -0.43
CA ALA A 92 2.51 5.90 -0.88
C ALA A 92 2.92 5.43 -2.28
N GLY A 93 3.26 6.36 -3.19
CA GLY A 93 3.66 6.04 -4.55
C GLY A 93 5.00 5.31 -4.62
N ALA A 94 5.99 5.75 -3.84
CA ALA A 94 7.28 5.07 -3.76
C ALA A 94 7.15 3.66 -3.16
N PHE A 95 6.29 3.47 -2.15
CA PHE A 95 5.97 2.12 -1.65
C PHE A 95 5.23 1.28 -2.69
N ALA A 96 4.24 1.85 -3.38
CA ALA A 96 3.45 1.15 -4.39
C ALA A 96 4.30 0.64 -5.56
N VAL A 97 5.29 1.42 -6.00
CA VAL A 97 6.28 0.98 -7.00
C VAL A 97 7.09 -0.21 -6.49
N TRP A 98 7.59 -0.16 -5.26
CA TRP A 98 8.31 -1.31 -4.67
C TRP A 98 7.40 -2.54 -4.56
N LEU A 99 6.16 -2.37 -4.10
CA LEU A 99 5.18 -3.45 -3.97
C LEU A 99 4.94 -4.11 -5.33
N ARG A 100 4.69 -3.32 -6.37
CA ARG A 100 4.49 -3.79 -7.74
C ARG A 100 5.73 -4.48 -8.30
N ASP A 101 6.91 -3.91 -8.14
CA ASP A 101 8.10 -4.39 -8.85
C ASP A 101 8.83 -5.51 -8.13
N SER A 102 8.71 -5.60 -6.80
CA SER A 102 9.50 -6.52 -5.97
C SER A 102 8.68 -7.62 -5.31
N PHE A 103 7.40 -7.38 -5.01
CA PHE A 103 6.59 -8.31 -4.23
C PHE A 103 5.42 -8.93 -5.02
N ALA A 104 4.70 -8.11 -5.78
CA ALA A 104 3.54 -8.51 -6.58
C ALA A 104 3.69 -8.06 -8.05
N PRO A 105 4.68 -8.58 -8.79
CA PRO A 105 4.88 -8.25 -10.19
C PRO A 105 3.75 -8.79 -11.07
N ALA A 106 3.56 -8.15 -12.23
CA ALA A 106 2.59 -8.61 -13.23
C ALA A 106 2.78 -10.11 -13.54
N PRO A 107 1.68 -10.89 -13.68
CA PRO A 107 0.29 -10.48 -13.88
C PRO A 107 -0.51 -10.17 -12.60
N ASP A 108 0.10 -10.17 -11.42
CA ASP A 108 -0.57 -10.16 -10.11
C ASP A 108 -0.91 -8.73 -9.64
N LEU A 109 -1.58 -7.98 -10.52
CA LEU A 109 -1.84 -6.52 -10.45
C LEU A 109 -2.20 -6.01 -9.05
N VAL A 110 -1.54 -4.93 -8.62
CA VAL A 110 -1.89 -4.19 -7.40
C VAL A 110 -3.07 -3.26 -7.67
N ARG A 111 -4.05 -3.25 -6.77
CA ARG A 111 -5.12 -2.24 -6.69
C ARG A 111 -4.94 -1.41 -5.44
N PHE A 112 -5.47 -0.18 -5.46
CA PHE A 112 -5.43 0.72 -4.32
C PHE A 112 -6.75 1.46 -4.09
N VAL A 113 -6.95 1.89 -2.85
CA VAL A 113 -8.00 2.81 -2.41
C VAL A 113 -7.46 3.71 -1.31
N SER A 114 -8.05 4.89 -1.11
CA SER A 114 -7.68 5.80 -0.03
C SER A 114 -8.85 6.01 0.93
N SER A 115 -8.55 6.20 2.22
CA SER A 115 -9.59 6.53 3.20
C SER A 115 -10.30 7.85 2.88
N LEU A 116 -9.62 8.81 2.23
CA LEU A 116 -10.26 10.02 1.74
C LEU A 116 -11.34 9.72 0.68
N ALA A 117 -11.05 8.84 -0.28
CA ALA A 117 -12.03 8.46 -1.30
C ALA A 117 -13.23 7.72 -0.67
N MET A 118 -12.96 6.77 0.23
CA MET A 118 -14.00 6.05 0.98
C MET A 118 -14.88 6.97 1.84
N ALA A 119 -14.27 7.94 2.52
CA ALA A 119 -15.02 8.93 3.31
C ALA A 119 -15.97 9.78 2.45
N ASN A 120 -15.65 9.92 1.17
CA ASN A 120 -16.46 10.61 0.17
C ASN A 120 -17.39 9.69 -0.63
N GLY A 121 -17.55 8.43 -0.20
CA GLY A 121 -18.47 7.46 -0.78
C GLY A 121 -17.95 6.72 -2.01
N GLU A 122 -16.65 6.79 -2.30
CA GLU A 122 -16.02 5.96 -3.32
C GLU A 122 -15.63 4.61 -2.74
N ASP A 123 -16.37 3.58 -3.16
CA ASP A 123 -16.13 2.19 -2.77
C ASP A 123 -15.32 1.41 -3.82
N THR A 124 -15.03 2.01 -4.98
CA THR A 124 -14.33 1.33 -6.07
C THR A 124 -12.82 1.46 -5.94
N SER A 125 -12.13 0.31 -5.88
CA SER A 125 -10.66 0.27 -5.95
C SER A 125 -10.15 0.62 -7.35
N SER A 126 -9.05 1.36 -7.43
CA SER A 126 -8.38 1.72 -8.69
C SER A 126 -7.18 0.80 -8.96
N PRO A 127 -6.95 0.35 -10.20
CA PRO A 127 -5.75 -0.42 -10.53
C PRO A 127 -4.50 0.47 -10.52
N LEU A 128 -3.40 -0.07 -10.00
CA LEU A 128 -2.08 0.53 -10.16
C LEU A 128 -1.58 0.26 -11.58
N PRO A 129 -1.01 1.26 -12.29
CA PRO A 129 -0.38 1.06 -13.57
C PRO A 129 0.75 0.00 -13.55
N VAL A 130 0.78 -0.85 -14.59
CA VAL A 130 1.81 -1.89 -14.79
C VAL A 130 3.21 -1.29 -14.98
N GLU A 131 3.27 -0.09 -15.55
CA GLU A 131 4.50 0.66 -15.82
C GLU A 131 4.41 2.05 -15.17
N GLY A 132 5.54 2.74 -15.09
CA GLY A 132 5.65 4.07 -14.49
C GLY A 132 6.54 4.05 -13.25
N ASP A 133 7.31 5.11 -13.08
CA ASP A 133 8.24 5.25 -11.96
C ASP A 133 7.55 5.87 -10.73
N ARG A 134 8.36 6.22 -9.71
CA ARG A 134 7.86 6.78 -8.45
C ARG A 134 7.15 8.12 -8.65
N GLU A 135 7.61 8.96 -9.58
CA GLU A 135 6.98 10.25 -9.87
C GLU A 135 5.65 10.04 -10.60
N ASP A 136 5.60 9.14 -11.57
CA ASP A 136 4.38 8.80 -12.31
C ASP A 136 3.28 8.28 -11.37
N ILE A 137 3.64 7.32 -10.52
CA ILE A 137 2.71 6.71 -9.57
C ILE A 137 2.31 7.71 -8.47
N GLY A 138 3.25 8.48 -7.92
CA GLY A 138 2.95 9.53 -6.92
C GLY A 138 1.99 10.58 -7.48
N ALA A 139 2.21 11.04 -8.72
CA ALA A 139 1.30 11.98 -9.40
C ALA A 139 -0.09 11.37 -9.64
N LEU A 140 -0.18 10.08 -9.95
CA LEU A 140 -1.45 9.39 -10.07
C LEU A 140 -2.20 9.33 -8.73
N LEU A 141 -1.53 8.96 -7.64
CA LEU A 141 -2.14 8.93 -6.31
C LEU A 141 -2.56 10.32 -5.85
N ARG A 142 -1.80 11.36 -6.19
CA ARG A 142 -2.14 12.75 -5.88
C ARG A 142 -3.38 13.21 -6.63
N ARG A 143 -3.46 12.96 -7.94
CA ARG A 143 -4.65 13.24 -8.75
C ARG A 143 -5.88 12.50 -8.24
N HIS A 144 -5.70 11.27 -7.74
CA HIS A 144 -6.76 10.52 -7.08
C HIS A 144 -7.26 11.26 -5.84
N LEU A 145 -6.37 11.75 -4.95
CA LEU A 145 -6.79 12.53 -3.78
C LEU A 145 -7.47 13.85 -4.15
N ASP A 146 -6.95 14.58 -5.13
CA ASP A 146 -7.50 15.86 -5.57
C ASP A 146 -8.94 15.74 -6.08
N ALA A 147 -9.35 14.57 -6.57
CA ALA A 147 -10.73 14.31 -6.99
C ALA A 147 -11.73 14.24 -5.82
N PHE A 148 -11.24 14.04 -4.59
CA PHE A 148 -12.04 13.87 -3.37
C PHE A 148 -11.73 14.92 -2.28
N ASP A 149 -10.83 15.87 -2.52
CA ASP A 149 -10.56 17.03 -1.64
C ASP A 149 -11.48 18.20 -2.01
N TYR A 150 -12.71 18.21 -1.49
CA TYR A 150 -13.70 19.28 -1.72
C TYR A 150 -14.21 19.95 -0.44
#